data_AF-A0A7X6ZUV9-F1
#
_entry.id   AF-A0A7X6ZUV9-F1
#
_cell.length_a   1.000
_cell.length_b   1.000
_cell.length_c   1.000
_cell.angle_alpha   90.00
_cell.angle_beta   90.00
_cell.angle_gamma   90.00
#
_symmetry.space_group_name_H-M   'P 1'
#
loop_
_entity.id
_entity.type
_entity.pdbx_description
1 polymer ?
#
loop_
_entity_poly.entity_id
_entity_poly.type
_entity_poly.pdbx_seq_one_letter_code
_entity_poly.pdbx_strand_id
1 'polypeptide(L)'
;MVSTYNAELRGICNYYRMASNFNNLNYFAYLMEYSCLKTLAAKRKSSIAQIIRSHQDGQGKWCVPYKTAKGEKRLYFAKYSDCKGQSSFSDKIRNDAVIYSHKRNPFEDGLKARVCKLCGTAEATV
;
A
#
# COMPACT_ATOMS: atom_id res chain seq x y z
N MET A 1 6.90 -2.28 7.45
CA MET A 1 7.87 -3.07 6.66
C MET A 1 7.15 -4.21 5.97
N VAL A 2 6.79 -5.31 6.64
CA VAL A 2 6.05 -6.43 6.01
C VAL A 2 4.74 -5.97 5.36
N SER A 3 4.00 -5.06 6.01
CA SER A 3 2.80 -4.46 5.44
C SER A 3 3.04 -3.70 4.13
N THR A 4 4.16 -2.98 4.03
CA THR A 4 4.57 -2.21 2.85
C THR A 4 4.90 -3.15 1.69
N TYR A 5 5.76 -4.14 1.92
CA TYR A 5 6.08 -5.18 0.93
C TYR A 5 4.83 -5.94 0.47
N ASN A 6 3.91 -6.26 1.39
CA ASN A 6 2.65 -6.89 1.04
C ASN A 6 1.76 -5.99 0.17
N ALA A 7 1.73 -4.68 0.42
CA ALA A 7 0.96 -3.74 -0.38
C ALA A 7 1.55 -3.60 -1.80
N GLU A 8 2.89 -3.50 -1.91
CA GLU A 8 3.60 -3.44 -3.19
C GLU A 8 3.39 -4.71 -4.02
N LEU A 9 3.59 -5.89 -3.41
CA LEU A 9 3.38 -7.17 -4.06
C LEU A 9 1.95 -7.29 -4.60
N ARG A 10 0.94 -6.93 -3.78
CA ARG A 10 -0.46 -6.91 -4.20
C ARG A 10 -0.70 -5.91 -5.33
N GLY A 11 -0.07 -4.74 -5.30
CA GLY A 11 -0.16 -3.74 -6.36
C GLY A 11 0.36 -4.27 -7.70
N ILE A 12 1.55 -4.87 -7.69
CA ILE A 12 2.17 -5.46 -8.88
C ILE A 12 1.35 -6.65 -9.39
N CYS A 13 0.89 -7.54 -8.51
CA CYS A 13 0.02 -8.64 -8.88
C CYS A 13 -1.30 -8.15 -9.48
N ASN A 14 -1.89 -7.07 -8.97
CA ASN A 14 -3.11 -6.48 -9.54
C ASN A 14 -2.84 -5.86 -10.91
N TYR A 15 -1.71 -5.19 -11.10
CA TYR A 15 -1.34 -4.58 -12.38
C TYR A 15 -1.14 -5.62 -13.48
N TYR A 16 -0.36 -6.68 -13.20
CA TYR A 16 -0.09 -7.75 -14.16
C TYR A 16 -1.15 -8.85 -14.20
N ARG A 17 -2.29 -8.65 -13.54
CA ARG A 17 -3.32 -9.68 -13.40
C ARG A 17 -3.86 -10.22 -14.73
N MET A 18 -3.93 -9.38 -15.76
CA MET A 18 -4.41 -9.76 -17.10
C MET A 18 -3.29 -10.27 -18.02
N ALA A 19 -2.03 -10.28 -17.56
CA ALA A 19 -0.93 -10.78 -18.35
C ALA A 19 -0.99 -12.31 -18.47
N SER A 20 -0.79 -12.82 -19.68
CA SER A 20 -0.71 -14.27 -19.96
C SER A 20 0.37 -14.97 -19.10
N ASN A 21 1.47 -14.27 -18.84
CA ASN A 21 2.62 -14.78 -18.08
C ASN A 21 2.53 -14.53 -16.56
N PHE A 22 1.32 -14.56 -15.97
CA PHE A 22 1.13 -14.36 -14.52
C PHE A 22 1.91 -15.36 -13.65
N ASN A 23 2.24 -16.54 -14.19
CA ASN A 23 3.02 -17.55 -13.49
C ASN A 23 4.43 -17.06 -13.09
N ASN A 24 5.02 -16.14 -13.86
CA ASN A 24 6.35 -15.59 -13.58
C ASN A 24 6.38 -14.74 -12.29
N LEU A 25 5.22 -14.27 -11.82
CA LEU A 25 5.11 -13.54 -10.56
C LEU A 25 5.38 -14.42 -9.33
N ASN A 26 5.37 -15.75 -9.46
CA ASN A 26 5.78 -16.64 -8.38
C ASN A 26 7.26 -16.41 -7.99
N TYR A 27 8.14 -16.30 -8.98
CA TYR A 27 9.56 -16.01 -8.74
C TYR A 27 9.76 -14.61 -8.15
N PHE A 28 8.99 -13.63 -8.64
CA PHE A 28 8.99 -12.28 -8.09
C PHE A 28 8.56 -12.25 -6.62
N ALA A 29 7.49 -12.98 -6.26
CA ALA A 29 7.01 -13.08 -4.88
C ALA A 29 8.09 -13.67 -3.96
N TYR A 30 8.79 -14.71 -4.41
CA TYR A 30 9.92 -15.29 -3.68
C TYR A 30 11.05 -14.26 -3.45
N LEU A 31 11.41 -13.50 -4.48
CA LEU A 31 12.44 -12.47 -4.36
C LEU A 31 12.04 -11.36 -3.36
N MET A 32 10.76 -10.94 -3.39
CA MET A 32 10.22 -9.93 -2.47
C MET A 32 10.22 -10.43 -1.01
N GLU A 33 9.85 -11.69 -0.80
CA GLU A 33 9.88 -12.33 0.52
C GLU A 33 11.31 -12.34 1.08
N TYR A 34 12.28 -12.77 0.28
CA TYR A 34 13.68 -12.83 0.70
C TYR A 34 14.28 -11.44 0.94
N SER A 35 13.93 -10.46 0.11
CA SER A 35 14.31 -9.05 0.29
C SER A 35 13.79 -8.48 1.62
N CYS A 36 12.55 -8.80 1.98
CA CYS A 36 11.95 -8.41 3.25
C CYS A 36 12.66 -9.08 4.43
N LEU A 37 12.93 -10.39 4.34
CA LEU A 37 13.66 -11.12 5.38
C LEU A 37 15.07 -10.58 5.58
N LYS A 38 15.79 -10.25 4.50
CA LYS A 38 17.13 -9.66 4.55
C LYS A 38 17.12 -8.29 5.24
N THR A 39 16.13 -7.47 4.94
CA THR A 39 15.96 -6.17 5.61
C THR A 39 15.70 -6.34 7.11
N LEU A 40 14.86 -7.30 7.49
CA LEU A 40 14.56 -7.60 8.89
C LEU A 40 15.79 -8.14 9.64
N ALA A 41 16.56 -9.01 8.99
CA ALA A 41 17.81 -9.56 9.49
C ALA A 41 18.85 -8.45 9.73
N ALA A 42 19.04 -7.56 8.75
CA ALA A 42 19.93 -6.40 8.88
C ALA A 42 19.52 -5.47 10.03
N LYS A 43 18.22 -5.17 10.16
CA LYS A 43 17.70 -4.34 11.25
C LYS A 43 17.97 -4.92 12.64
N ARG A 44 17.91 -6.24 12.77
CA ARG A 44 18.16 -6.96 14.04
C ARG A 44 19.60 -7.45 14.18
N LYS A 45 20.52 -7.02 13.29
CA LYS A 45 21.93 -7.48 13.24
C LYS A 45 22.04 -9.01 13.36
N SER A 46 21.13 -9.71 12.71
CA SER A 46 20.97 -11.17 12.80
C SER A 46 21.03 -11.77 11.40
N SER A 47 21.14 -13.09 11.32
CA SER A 47 21.02 -13.83 10.06
C SER A 47 19.55 -14.07 9.68
N ILE A 48 19.27 -14.24 8.39
CA ILE A 48 17.94 -14.59 7.88
C ILE A 48 17.42 -15.87 8.55
N ALA A 49 18.27 -16.88 8.73
CA ALA A 49 17.91 -18.13 9.39
C ALA A 49 17.50 -17.96 10.86
N GLN A 50 18.12 -17.03 11.60
CA GLN A 50 17.69 -16.71 12.97
C GLN A 50 16.34 -15.99 12.98
N ILE A 51 16.12 -15.08 12.05
CA ILE A 51 14.84 -14.39 11.89
C ILE A 51 13.72 -15.38 11.59
N ILE A 52 13.91 -16.26 10.61
CA ILE A 52 12.93 -17.29 10.26
C ILE A 52 12.61 -18.13 11.50
N ARG A 53 13.62 -18.68 12.19
CA ARG A 53 13.41 -19.46 13.42
C ARG A 53 12.66 -18.70 14.50
N SER A 54 12.95 -17.40 14.68
CA SER A 54 12.29 -16.58 15.71
C SER A 54 10.82 -16.22 15.39
N HIS A 55 10.45 -16.21 14.10
CA HIS A 55 9.14 -15.80 13.61
C HIS A 55 8.35 -16.96 12.97
N GLN A 56 8.81 -18.19 13.13
CA GLN A 56 8.19 -19.37 12.54
C GLN A 56 6.93 -19.76 13.33
N ASP A 57 5.86 -20.07 12.61
CA ASP A 57 4.55 -20.44 13.16
C ASP A 57 4.40 -21.96 13.38
N GLY A 58 5.52 -22.71 13.38
CA GLY A 58 5.55 -24.18 13.44
C GLY A 58 5.08 -24.89 12.16
N GLN A 59 4.20 -24.27 11.36
CA GLN A 59 3.64 -24.83 10.12
C GLN A 59 4.48 -24.53 8.86
N GLY A 60 5.78 -24.24 9.03
CA GLY A 60 6.69 -23.91 7.92
C GLY A 60 6.54 -22.51 7.32
N LYS A 61 5.62 -21.69 7.83
CA LYS A 61 5.48 -20.26 7.47
C LYS A 61 6.03 -19.37 8.57
N TRP A 62 6.50 -18.19 8.20
CA TRP A 62 6.88 -17.15 9.15
C TRP A 62 5.80 -16.06 9.21
N CYS A 63 5.66 -15.45 10.37
CA CYS A 63 4.70 -14.38 10.60
C CYS A 63 5.28 -13.34 11.56
N VAL A 64 4.87 -12.09 11.43
CA VAL A 64 5.27 -11.03 12.35
C VAL A 64 4.11 -10.72 13.29
N PRO A 65 4.26 -10.93 14.60
CA PRO A 65 3.25 -10.52 15.56
C PRO A 65 3.18 -9.00 15.68
N TYR A 66 1.97 -8.45 15.81
CA TYR A 66 1.72 -7.04 16.09
C TYR A 66 0.55 -6.88 17.08
N LYS A 67 0.67 -5.89 17.96
CA LYS A 67 -0.35 -5.61 18.98
C LYS A 67 -1.51 -4.83 18.35
N THR A 68 -2.75 -5.27 18.62
CA THR A 68 -3.98 -4.55 18.29
C THR A 68 -4.77 -4.32 19.59
N ALA A 69 -5.68 -3.33 19.62
CA ALA A 69 -6.54 -3.07 20.78
C ALA A 69 -7.38 -4.29 21.25
N LYS A 70 -7.62 -5.26 20.36
CA LYS A 70 -8.38 -6.50 20.62
C LYS A 70 -7.49 -7.72 20.88
N GLY A 71 -6.17 -7.56 20.98
CA GLY A 71 -5.22 -8.65 21.18
C GLY A 71 -4.07 -8.66 20.18
N GLU A 72 -3.20 -9.66 20.31
CA GLU A 72 -2.06 -9.87 19.42
C GLU A 72 -2.52 -10.55 18.11
N LYS A 73 -2.16 -9.95 16.98
CA LYS A 73 -2.45 -10.49 15.65
C LYS A 73 -1.16 -10.87 14.95
N ARG A 74 -1.23 -11.87 14.08
CA ARG A 74 -0.11 -12.32 13.27
C ARG A 74 -0.27 -11.82 11.84
N LEU A 75 0.77 -11.19 11.31
CA LEU A 75 0.83 -10.74 9.93
C LEU A 75 1.69 -11.72 9.11
N TYR A 76 1.06 -12.38 8.14
CA TYR A 76 1.76 -13.25 7.19
C TYR A 76 2.22 -12.46 5.97
N PHE A 77 3.26 -12.96 5.29
CA PHE A 77 3.64 -12.46 3.98
C PHE A 77 2.54 -12.78 2.97
N ALA A 78 2.23 -11.82 2.08
CA ALA A 78 1.16 -11.97 1.12
C ALA A 78 1.51 -13.05 0.08
N LYS A 79 0.55 -13.93 -0.24
CA LYS A 79 0.73 -14.90 -1.31
C LYS A 79 0.29 -14.32 -2.65
N TYR A 80 1.07 -14.56 -3.69
CA TYR A 80 0.69 -14.16 -5.05
C TYR A 80 -0.57 -14.91 -5.55
N SER A 81 -0.80 -16.14 -5.06
CA SER A 81 -1.97 -16.97 -5.38
C SER A 81 -3.28 -16.29 -5.01
N ASP A 82 -3.30 -15.56 -3.90
CA ASP A 82 -4.50 -14.88 -3.39
C ASP A 82 -4.92 -13.73 -4.33
N CYS A 83 -3.99 -13.22 -5.14
CA CYS A 83 -4.26 -12.17 -6.13
C CYS A 83 -4.88 -12.72 -7.44
N LYS A 84 -4.83 -14.04 -7.66
CA LYS A 84 -5.37 -14.68 -8.88
C LYS A 84 -6.89 -14.85 -8.84
N GLY A 85 -7.49 -14.97 -7.65
CA GLY A 85 -8.88 -15.40 -7.46
C GLY A 85 -9.95 -14.32 -7.31
N GLN A 86 -9.60 -13.03 -7.21
CA GLN A 86 -10.61 -11.98 -6.95
C GLN A 86 -11.34 -11.52 -8.23
N SER A 87 -12.23 -12.35 -8.80
CA SER A 87 -13.08 -12.02 -9.98
C SER A 87 -14.16 -10.95 -9.75
N SER A 88 -13.96 -10.03 -8.80
CA SER A 88 -14.80 -8.84 -8.64
C SER A 88 -14.29 -7.72 -9.58
N PHE A 89 -14.39 -7.93 -10.89
CA PHE A 89 -14.29 -6.81 -11.82
C PHE A 89 -15.61 -6.04 -11.77
N SER A 90 -15.68 -5.04 -10.91
CA SER A 90 -16.74 -4.03 -10.96
C SER A 90 -16.28 -2.99 -11.96
N ASP A 91 -16.82 -3.02 -13.18
CA ASP A 91 -16.61 -2.03 -14.24
C ASP A 91 -17.29 -0.67 -13.91
N LYS A 92 -17.29 -0.30 -12.63
CA LYS A 92 -17.71 1.02 -12.18
C LYS A 92 -16.51 1.92 -12.37
N ILE A 93 -16.48 2.62 -13.49
CA ILE A 93 -15.64 3.81 -13.67
C ILE A 93 -15.87 4.68 -12.45
N ARG A 94 -14.85 4.80 -11.58
CA ARG A 94 -14.95 5.66 -10.42
C ARG A 94 -15.00 7.08 -10.96
N ASN A 95 -16.11 7.77 -10.72
CA ASN A 95 -16.30 9.19 -11.07
C ASN A 95 -15.44 10.11 -10.18
N ASP A 96 -14.24 9.68 -9.80
CA ASP A 96 -13.31 10.43 -8.97
C ASP A 96 -12.97 11.76 -9.64
N ALA A 97 -12.74 11.75 -10.97
CA ALA A 97 -12.51 12.95 -11.76
C ALA A 97 -13.68 13.95 -11.70
N VAL A 98 -14.93 13.47 -11.71
CA VAL A 98 -16.14 14.31 -11.56
C VAL A 98 -16.26 14.85 -10.14
N ILE A 99 -15.96 14.02 -9.14
CA ILE A 99 -16.00 14.43 -7.74
C ILE A 99 -14.97 15.54 -7.48
N TYR A 100 -13.73 15.37 -7.94
CA TYR A 100 -12.66 16.35 -7.74
C TYR A 100 -12.78 17.59 -8.63
N SER A 101 -13.33 17.48 -9.85
CA SER A 101 -13.56 18.65 -10.71
C SER A 101 -14.61 19.61 -10.15
N HIS A 102 -15.61 19.08 -9.43
CA HIS A 102 -16.65 19.89 -8.79
C HIS A 102 -16.32 20.32 -7.35
N LYS A 103 -15.18 19.90 -6.78
CA LYS A 103 -14.74 20.42 -5.48
C LYS A 103 -14.20 21.83 -5.65
N ARG A 104 -15.05 22.83 -5.40
CA ARG A 104 -14.62 24.21 -5.16
C ARG A 104 -13.56 24.23 -4.07
N ASN A 105 -12.39 24.74 -4.39
CA ASN A 105 -11.36 24.96 -3.39
C ASN A 105 -11.63 26.32 -2.71
N PRO A 106 -11.41 26.44 -1.38
CA PRO A 106 -11.63 27.70 -0.66
C PRO A 106 -10.66 28.83 -1.10
N PHE A 107 -9.74 28.52 -2.01
CA PHE A 107 -8.86 29.48 -2.66
C PHE A 107 -9.59 30.19 -3.81
N GLU A 108 -10.31 29.47 -4.68
CA GLU A 108 -11.14 30.03 -5.77
C GLU A 108 -12.22 30.96 -5.24
N ASP A 109 -12.90 30.59 -4.14
CA ASP A 109 -13.89 31.47 -3.50
C ASP A 109 -13.22 32.73 -2.92
N GLY A 110 -11.97 32.63 -2.45
CA GLY A 110 -11.17 33.77 -2.00
C GLY A 110 -10.76 34.70 -3.15
N LEU A 111 -10.39 34.14 -4.30
CA LEU A 111 -10.05 34.91 -5.50
C LEU A 111 -11.26 35.69 -6.04
N LYS A 112 -12.46 35.08 -6.01
CA LYS A 112 -13.73 35.74 -6.35
C LYS A 112 -14.09 36.87 -5.39
N ALA A 113 -13.79 36.71 -4.10
CA ALA A 113 -14.03 37.75 -3.10
C ALA A 113 -13.14 38.99 -3.31
N ARG A 114 -12.08 38.91 -4.13
CA ARG A 114 -11.09 39.99 -4.36
C ARG A 114 -10.47 40.54 -3.07
N VAL A 115 -10.43 39.73 -2.02
CA VAL A 115 -9.82 40.10 -0.74
C VAL A 115 -8.55 39.28 -0.53
N CYS A 116 -7.44 39.98 -0.30
CA CYS A 116 -6.16 39.37 0.06
C CYS A 116 -6.28 38.60 1.38
N LYS A 117 -6.12 37.27 1.40
CA LYS A 117 -6.16 36.47 2.65
C LYS A 117 -5.02 36.78 3.64
N LEU A 118 -3.92 37.36 3.18
CA LEU A 118 -2.77 37.70 4.02
C LEU A 118 -2.87 39.10 4.63
N CYS A 119 -3.50 40.03 3.91
CA CYS A 119 -3.46 41.45 4.21
C CYS A 119 -4.85 42.10 4.34
N GLY A 120 -5.93 41.38 4.06
CA GLY A 120 -7.32 41.78 4.29
C GLY A 120 -7.83 42.90 3.39
N THR A 121 -7.01 43.46 2.51
CA THR A 121 -7.39 44.57 1.63
C THR A 121 -8.12 44.04 0.39
N ALA A 122 -9.25 44.66 0.06
CA ALA A 122 -9.85 44.59 -1.27
C ALA A 122 -9.17 45.64 -2.14
N GLU A 123 -8.77 45.28 -3.36
CA GLU A 123 -7.94 46.15 -4.21
C GLU A 123 -8.44 47.61 -4.26
N ALA A 124 -7.50 48.52 -4.04
CA ALA A 124 -7.66 49.94 -4.29
C ALA A 124 -7.87 50.16 -5.79
N THR A 125 -8.95 50.85 -6.11
CA THR A 125 -9.27 51.43 -7.42
C THR A 125 -8.06 52.12 -8.05
N VAL A 126 -7.82 51.82 -9.33
CA VAL A 126 -7.55 52.87 -10.32
C VAL A 126 -8.86 53.18 -11.02
#